data_AF-E7RUV8-F1
#
_entry.id   AF-E7RUV8-F1
#
_cell.length_a   1.000
_cell.length_b   1.000
_cell.length_c   1.000
_cell.angle_alpha   90.00
_cell.angle_beta   90.00
_cell.angle_gamma   90.00
#
_symmetry.space_group_name_H-M   'P 1'
#
loop_
_entity.id
_entity.type
_entity.pdbx_description
1 polymer ?
#
loop_
_entity_poly.entity_id
_entity_poly.type
_entity_poly.pdbx_seq_one_letter_code
_entity_poly.pdbx_strand_id
1 'polypeptide(L)'
;MSQNTISPSGASATAGGHTHLPASWQDWITTNVLRGCERADMQRIMVENGFDPVFARHAIEIIGGIGERVQDLPEDERAAAGLQGARRQRYQASPIRLISQLPRFTVADREVELAAVMSNPNIAVIRGLLSDEECDEVIRLSRGKMKTSQVVDRESGGSYESSVRKSEGSHFERGENELVRRIEARLSALVDLPVNRGEPLQILHYGPGGEYKAHQDFFEPKDPGSAVLTRVGGQRIGTVVMYLNDVPEGGETAFPDIGFSAKPIKGSAVYFEYQNADGQLDYRCLHAGMPVIRGDKWIMTKWLRERPYEQ
;
A
#
# COMPACT_ATOMS: atom_id res chain seq x y z
N MET A 1 40.76 -4.41 14.82
CA MET A 1 40.62 -2.98 14.42
C MET A 1 39.13 -2.69 14.42
N SER A 2 38.65 -1.83 15.31
CA SER A 2 37.22 -1.55 15.49
C SER A 2 36.68 -0.86 14.23
N GLN A 3 35.75 -1.52 13.53
CA GLN A 3 35.08 -0.92 12.38
C GLN A 3 33.94 -0.02 12.88
N ASN A 4 33.96 1.25 12.46
CA ASN A 4 32.97 2.25 12.85
C ASN A 4 31.55 1.84 12.41
N THR A 5 30.70 1.52 13.38
CA THR A 5 29.25 1.40 13.23
C THR A 5 28.66 2.78 12.97
N ILE A 6 27.92 2.96 11.87
CA ILE A 6 27.26 4.22 11.52
C ILE A 6 25.80 4.14 12.00
N SER A 7 25.42 4.97 12.96
CA SER A 7 24.06 5.02 13.50
C SER A 7 23.07 5.63 12.49
N PRO A 8 21.84 5.11 12.37
CA PRO A 8 20.81 5.72 11.55
C PRO A 8 20.36 7.05 12.18
N SER A 9 20.33 8.13 11.41
CA SER A 9 19.97 9.46 11.92
C SER A 9 18.44 9.61 12.06
N GLY A 10 17.97 9.84 13.28
CA GLY A 10 16.73 10.57 13.58
C GLY A 10 15.50 9.71 13.91
N ALA A 11 15.30 9.41 15.21
CA ALA A 11 13.99 9.20 15.80
C ALA A 11 14.01 9.61 17.28
N SER A 12 13.17 10.57 17.64
CA SER A 12 12.96 11.04 19.02
C SER A 12 12.27 9.95 19.84
N ALA A 13 12.88 9.57 20.96
CA ALA A 13 12.40 8.52 21.86
C ALA A 13 11.06 8.89 22.55
N THR A 14 10.06 8.02 22.42
CA THR A 14 8.92 7.95 23.33
C THR A 14 8.94 6.61 24.05
N ALA A 15 8.60 6.64 25.35
CA ALA A 15 8.70 5.50 26.25
C ALA A 15 7.66 4.42 25.93
N GLY A 16 8.02 3.52 25.02
CA GLY A 16 7.31 2.28 24.70
C GLY A 16 8.17 1.51 23.70
N GLY A 17 8.79 0.42 24.16
CA GLY A 17 9.79 -0.31 23.36
C GLY A 17 9.26 -0.71 21.98
N HIS A 18 10.06 -0.47 20.93
CA HIS A 18 9.70 -0.86 19.57
C HIS A 18 9.66 -2.39 19.46
N THR A 19 8.48 -2.95 19.18
CA THR A 19 8.23 -4.40 18.95
C THR A 19 8.20 -4.78 17.46
N HIS A 20 8.47 -3.81 16.58
CA HIS A 20 8.49 -3.96 15.14
C HIS A 20 9.79 -3.37 14.59
N LEU A 21 10.41 -4.03 13.59
CA LEU A 21 11.70 -3.63 13.02
C LEU A 21 11.49 -2.87 11.69
N PRO A 22 11.70 -1.54 11.64
CA PRO A 22 11.57 -0.76 10.41
C PRO A 22 12.55 -1.23 9.33
N ALA A 23 12.19 -1.04 8.05
CA ALA A 23 13.04 -1.43 6.91
C ALA A 23 14.45 -0.82 6.97
N SER A 24 14.56 0.44 7.41
CA SER A 24 15.87 1.10 7.61
C SER A 24 16.75 0.38 8.63
N TRP A 25 16.16 -0.23 9.65
CA TRP A 25 16.88 -1.04 10.63
C TRP A 25 17.17 -2.46 10.14
N GLN A 26 16.33 -3.03 9.26
CA GLN A 26 16.63 -4.29 8.58
C GLN A 26 17.85 -4.15 7.65
N ASP A 27 17.91 -3.07 6.87
CA ASP A 27 19.02 -2.74 6.00
C ASP A 27 20.30 -2.43 6.81
N TRP A 28 20.14 -1.73 7.93
CA TRP A 28 21.25 -1.44 8.85
C TRP A 28 21.83 -2.72 9.46
N ILE A 29 21.00 -3.66 9.94
CA ILE A 29 21.47 -4.95 10.47
C ILE A 29 22.22 -5.72 9.39
N THR A 30 21.61 -5.86 8.20
CA THR A 30 22.22 -6.58 7.07
C THR A 30 23.59 -6.00 6.72
N THR A 31 23.68 -4.67 6.63
CA THR A 31 24.92 -3.97 6.26
C THR A 31 26.02 -4.14 7.30
N ASN A 32 25.71 -4.02 8.59
CA ASN A 32 26.71 -4.08 9.66
C ASN A 32 27.15 -5.53 9.94
N VAL A 33 26.28 -6.53 9.77
CA VAL A 33 26.69 -7.94 9.81
C VAL A 33 27.67 -8.24 8.68
N LEU A 34 27.37 -7.80 7.45
CA LEU A 34 28.27 -8.02 6.30
C LEU A 34 29.64 -7.32 6.45
N ARG A 35 29.70 -6.22 7.21
CA ARG A 35 30.95 -5.52 7.56
C ARG A 35 31.74 -6.22 8.69
N GLY A 36 31.19 -7.26 9.30
CA GLY A 36 31.80 -7.97 10.42
C GLY A 36 31.75 -7.19 11.73
N CYS A 37 30.73 -6.34 11.92
CA CYS A 37 30.52 -5.65 13.19
C CYS A 37 30.11 -6.67 14.28
N GLU A 38 30.63 -6.47 15.50
CA GLU A 38 30.31 -7.32 16.65
C GLU A 38 28.83 -7.26 17.00
N ARG A 39 28.19 -8.42 17.11
CA ARG A 39 26.74 -8.52 17.34
C ARG A 39 26.31 -7.88 18.65
N ALA A 40 27.17 -7.92 19.68
CA ALA A 40 26.93 -7.27 20.96
C ALA A 40 26.86 -5.73 20.83
N ASP A 41 27.72 -5.14 20.00
CA ASP A 41 27.70 -3.70 19.73
C ASP A 41 26.47 -3.30 18.91
N MET A 42 26.10 -4.12 17.93
CA MET A 42 24.90 -3.90 17.15
C MET A 42 23.63 -3.95 18.01
N GLN A 43 23.53 -4.93 18.92
CA GLN A 43 22.43 -5.05 19.85
C GLN A 43 22.35 -3.83 20.79
N ARG A 44 23.49 -3.36 21.29
CA ARG A 44 23.57 -2.16 22.13
C ARG A 44 23.01 -0.94 21.40
N ILE A 45 23.40 -0.70 20.15
CA ILE A 45 22.92 0.43 19.34
C ILE A 45 21.40 0.36 19.12
N MET A 46 20.85 -0.84 18.88
CA MET A 46 19.40 -1.01 18.77
C MET A 46 18.69 -0.70 20.09
N VAL A 47 19.21 -1.18 21.23
CA VAL A 47 18.61 -0.89 22.55
C VAL A 47 18.68 0.61 22.87
N GLU A 48 19.79 1.28 22.57
CA GLU A 48 19.96 2.73 22.71
C GLU A 48 18.97 3.51 21.84
N ASN A 49 18.49 2.92 20.74
CA ASN A 49 17.47 3.48 19.85
C ASN A 49 16.05 2.96 20.13
N GLY A 50 15.81 2.40 21.33
CA GLY A 50 14.46 2.11 21.84
C GLY A 50 13.90 0.74 21.46
N PHE A 51 14.71 -0.17 20.91
CA PHE A 51 14.29 -1.56 20.68
C PHE A 51 14.39 -2.39 21.96
N ASP A 52 13.47 -3.35 22.13
CA ASP A 52 13.54 -4.31 23.21
C ASP A 52 14.84 -5.17 23.10
N PRO A 53 15.57 -5.44 24.21
CA PRO A 53 16.84 -6.16 24.15
C PRO A 53 16.76 -7.60 23.63
N VAL A 54 15.66 -8.30 23.89
CA VAL A 54 15.45 -9.68 23.40
C VAL A 54 15.07 -9.63 21.92
N PHE A 55 14.22 -8.68 21.54
CA PHE A 55 13.86 -8.42 20.14
C PHE A 55 15.07 -8.06 19.28
N ALA A 56 15.93 -7.15 19.74
CA ALA A 56 17.14 -6.72 19.04
C ALA A 56 18.10 -7.90 18.79
N ARG A 57 18.29 -8.77 19.79
CA ARG A 57 19.13 -9.98 19.64
C ARG A 57 18.58 -10.92 18.57
N HIS A 58 17.29 -11.23 18.62
CA HIS A 58 16.66 -12.12 17.64
C HIS A 58 16.65 -11.53 16.22
N ALA A 59 16.41 -10.23 16.08
CA ALA A 59 16.50 -9.55 14.79
C ALA A 59 17.89 -9.67 14.16
N ILE A 60 18.95 -9.46 14.94
CA ILE A 60 20.35 -9.61 14.50
C ILE A 60 20.66 -11.07 14.15
N GLU A 61 20.18 -12.04 14.94
CA GLU A 61 20.40 -13.47 14.68
C GLU A 61 19.74 -13.95 13.38
N ILE A 62 18.49 -13.56 13.13
CA ILE A 62 17.73 -13.99 11.96
C ILE A 62 18.24 -13.31 10.69
N ILE A 63 18.35 -11.97 10.71
CA ILE A 63 18.79 -11.21 9.53
C ILE A 63 20.28 -11.41 9.27
N GLY A 64 21.09 -11.46 10.33
CA GLY A 64 22.51 -11.74 10.23
C GLY A 64 22.81 -13.16 9.77
N GLY A 65 22.04 -14.14 10.23
CA GLY A 65 22.17 -15.53 9.78
C GLY A 65 21.81 -15.74 8.30
N ILE A 66 21.01 -14.85 7.70
CA ILE A 66 20.76 -14.82 6.25
C ILE A 66 21.97 -14.21 5.52
N GLY A 67 22.59 -13.16 6.06
CA GLY A 67 23.75 -12.49 5.48
C GLY A 67 25.04 -13.31 5.51
N GLU A 68 25.28 -14.06 6.59
CA GLU A 68 26.49 -14.89 6.76
C GLU A 68 26.49 -16.13 5.85
N ARG A 69 25.33 -16.76 5.63
CA ARG A 69 25.18 -17.89 4.69
C ARG A 69 25.52 -17.53 3.24
N VAL A 70 25.53 -16.24 2.90
CA VAL A 70 25.94 -15.73 1.58
C VAL A 70 27.46 -15.57 1.47
N GLN A 71 28.17 -15.40 2.59
CA GLN A 71 29.63 -15.25 2.61
C GLN A 71 30.37 -16.59 2.51
N ASP A 72 29.75 -17.67 2.98
CA ASP A 72 30.31 -19.04 2.91
C ASP A 72 30.25 -19.69 1.52
N LEU A 73 29.71 -18.98 0.52
CA LEU A 73 29.62 -19.47 -0.86
C LEU A 73 30.96 -19.28 -1.61
N PRO A 74 31.34 -20.22 -2.49
CA PRO A 74 32.47 -20.08 -3.41
C PRO A 74 32.46 -18.76 -4.21
N GLU A 75 33.61 -18.22 -4.62
CA GLU A 75 33.71 -16.89 -5.26
C GLU A 75 32.91 -16.75 -6.56
N ASP A 76 32.82 -17.82 -7.33
CA ASP A 76 32.01 -17.95 -8.54
C ASP A 76 30.50 -18.00 -8.22
N GLU A 77 30.11 -18.66 -7.13
CA GLU A 77 28.73 -18.63 -6.61
C GLU A 77 28.39 -17.28 -5.96
N ARG A 78 29.35 -16.58 -5.34
CA ARG A 78 29.20 -15.20 -4.85
C ARG A 78 29.11 -14.20 -6.00
N ALA A 79 29.83 -14.42 -7.09
CA ALA A 79 29.71 -13.61 -8.30
C ALA A 79 28.36 -13.89 -9.00
N ALA A 80 27.92 -15.16 -9.05
CA ALA A 80 26.61 -15.54 -9.57
C ALA A 80 25.45 -15.06 -8.67
N ALA A 81 25.61 -15.10 -7.33
CA ALA A 81 24.66 -14.56 -6.34
C ALA A 81 24.72 -13.03 -6.24
N GLY A 82 25.87 -12.42 -6.54
CA GLY A 82 26.04 -10.97 -6.69
C GLY A 82 25.46 -10.46 -8.00
N LEU A 83 25.56 -11.24 -9.09
CA LEU A 83 24.90 -10.98 -10.37
C LEU A 83 23.41 -11.35 -10.35
N GLN A 84 22.98 -12.36 -9.58
CA GLN A 84 21.57 -12.70 -9.31
C GLN A 84 20.93 -11.77 -8.27
N GLY A 85 21.71 -11.27 -7.31
CA GLY A 85 21.33 -10.25 -6.34
C GLY A 85 21.25 -8.87 -6.99
N ALA A 86 22.14 -8.56 -7.95
CA ALA A 86 22.02 -7.42 -8.85
C ALA A 86 20.94 -7.63 -9.94
N ARG A 87 20.55 -8.89 -10.22
CA ARG A 87 19.37 -9.28 -11.02
C ARG A 87 18.11 -9.56 -10.19
N ARG A 88 18.07 -9.22 -8.89
CA ARG A 88 16.79 -8.78 -8.32
C ARG A 88 16.51 -7.48 -9.04
N GLN A 89 15.90 -7.58 -10.22
CA GLN A 89 15.60 -6.43 -11.07
C GLN A 89 14.94 -5.42 -10.15
N ARG A 90 15.62 -4.29 -9.88
CA ARG A 90 15.00 -3.17 -9.18
C ARG A 90 13.73 -2.89 -9.97
N TYR A 91 12.58 -3.03 -9.32
CA TYR A 91 11.31 -2.76 -9.96
C TYR A 91 11.40 -1.37 -10.60
N GLN A 92 11.10 -1.31 -11.89
CA GLN A 92 11.00 -0.07 -12.62
C GLN A 92 9.53 0.11 -12.99
N ALA A 93 8.93 1.19 -12.48
CA ALA A 93 7.56 1.53 -12.82
C ALA A 93 7.46 1.88 -14.31
N SER A 94 6.40 1.38 -14.95
CA SER A 94 5.91 1.91 -16.22
C SER A 94 5.44 3.36 -16.04
N PRO A 95 5.28 4.15 -17.12
CA PRO A 95 4.60 5.44 -17.03
C PRO A 95 3.24 5.30 -16.34
N ILE A 96 2.97 6.18 -15.37
CA ILE A 96 1.70 6.19 -14.64
C ILE A 96 0.52 6.32 -15.62
N ARG A 97 -0.50 5.50 -15.40
CA ARG A 97 -1.68 5.40 -16.24
C ARG A 97 -2.67 6.50 -15.88
N LEU A 98 -2.39 7.67 -16.41
CA LEU A 98 -3.26 8.84 -16.41
C LEU A 98 -3.38 9.35 -17.85
N ILE A 99 -4.57 9.77 -18.25
CA ILE A 99 -4.86 10.31 -19.59
C ILE A 99 -3.99 11.54 -19.91
N SER A 100 -3.59 12.28 -18.88
CA SER A 100 -2.86 13.53 -19.00
C SER A 100 -1.90 13.71 -17.83
N GLN A 101 -0.79 14.39 -18.11
CA GLN A 101 0.20 14.84 -17.11
C GLN A 101 0.08 16.35 -16.84
N LEU A 102 -0.93 17.01 -17.41
CA LEU A 102 -1.18 18.43 -17.16
C LEU A 102 -1.62 18.63 -15.70
N PRO A 103 -1.26 19.75 -15.05
CA PRO A 103 -1.70 20.03 -13.69
C PRO A 103 -3.23 20.06 -13.53
N ARG A 104 -3.96 20.48 -14.57
CA ARG A 104 -5.43 20.47 -14.67
C ARG A 104 -5.86 19.94 -16.03
N PHE A 105 -6.90 19.12 -16.05
CA PHE A 105 -7.51 18.63 -17.29
C PHE A 105 -8.93 18.09 -17.04
N THR A 106 -9.72 18.02 -18.11
CA THR A 106 -11.05 17.42 -18.07
C THR A 106 -10.97 15.91 -18.24
N VAL A 107 -11.61 15.18 -17.32
CA VAL A 107 -11.87 13.74 -17.41
C VAL A 107 -13.37 13.53 -17.43
N ALA A 108 -13.87 13.01 -18.56
CA ALA A 108 -15.29 12.86 -18.82
C ALA A 108 -16.07 14.17 -18.58
N ASP A 109 -16.76 14.26 -17.44
CA ASP A 109 -17.68 15.34 -17.07
C ASP A 109 -17.10 16.32 -16.03
N ARG A 110 -15.84 16.18 -15.61
CA ARG A 110 -15.22 17.05 -14.58
C ARG A 110 -13.81 17.50 -14.91
N GLU A 111 -13.46 18.71 -14.51
CA GLU A 111 -12.05 19.13 -14.40
C GLU A 111 -11.45 18.55 -13.11
N VAL A 112 -10.26 17.97 -13.23
CA VAL A 112 -9.47 17.45 -12.11
C VAL A 112 -8.11 18.12 -12.06
N GLU A 113 -7.49 18.12 -10.87
CA GLU A 113 -6.15 18.65 -10.63
C GLU A 113 -5.21 17.54 -10.14
N LEU A 114 -4.04 17.40 -10.75
CA LEU A 114 -2.96 16.55 -10.22
C LEU A 114 -2.15 17.34 -9.20
N ALA A 115 -2.45 17.13 -7.92
CA ALA A 115 -1.79 17.84 -6.82
C ALA A 115 -0.38 17.32 -6.53
N ALA A 116 -0.14 16.02 -6.78
CA ALA A 116 1.17 15.40 -6.66
C ALA A 116 1.25 14.18 -7.58
N VAL A 117 2.44 13.92 -8.13
CA VAL A 117 2.76 12.72 -8.90
C VAL A 117 4.14 12.22 -8.49
N MET A 118 4.21 10.95 -8.12
CA MET A 118 5.43 10.17 -7.97
C MET A 118 5.45 9.12 -9.08
N SER A 119 6.57 9.00 -9.79
CA SER A 119 6.69 8.12 -10.96
C SER A 119 7.39 6.79 -10.66
N ASN A 120 7.93 6.61 -9.45
CA ASN A 120 8.59 5.36 -9.05
C ASN A 120 8.71 5.25 -7.52
N PRO A 121 7.73 4.66 -6.81
CA PRO A 121 6.51 4.00 -7.32
C PRO A 121 5.50 4.97 -7.96
N ASN A 122 4.57 4.44 -8.75
CA ASN A 122 3.49 5.21 -9.36
C ASN A 122 2.41 5.56 -8.34
N ILE A 123 2.37 6.82 -7.92
CA ILE A 123 1.35 7.37 -7.01
C ILE A 123 0.96 8.76 -7.49
N ALA A 124 -0.33 9.06 -7.54
CA ALA A 124 -0.84 10.39 -7.82
C ALA A 124 -1.92 10.80 -6.81
N VAL A 125 -1.92 12.09 -6.44
CA VAL A 125 -3.02 12.71 -5.68
C VAL A 125 -3.83 13.57 -6.63
N ILE A 126 -5.12 13.28 -6.71
CA ILE A 126 -6.04 13.89 -7.66
C ILE A 126 -7.12 14.65 -6.90
N ARG A 127 -7.29 15.93 -7.16
CA ARG A 127 -8.33 16.76 -6.54
C ARG A 127 -9.49 17.00 -7.52
N GLY A 128 -10.69 17.15 -6.97
CA GLY A 128 -11.91 17.43 -7.74
C GLY A 128 -12.47 16.23 -8.51
N LEU A 129 -11.99 15.01 -8.23
CA LEU A 129 -12.41 13.80 -8.92
C LEU A 129 -13.90 13.50 -8.69
N LEU A 130 -14.40 13.79 -7.49
CA LEU A 130 -15.83 13.77 -7.16
C LEU A 130 -16.30 15.17 -6.77
N SER A 131 -17.58 15.45 -6.97
CA SER A 131 -18.25 16.61 -6.38
C SER A 131 -18.61 16.36 -4.91
N ASP A 132 -18.85 17.43 -4.15
CA ASP A 132 -19.30 17.30 -2.76
C ASP A 132 -20.65 16.58 -2.68
N GLU A 133 -21.55 16.86 -3.64
CA GLU A 133 -22.86 16.22 -3.77
C GLU A 133 -22.75 14.74 -4.13
N GLU A 134 -21.83 14.38 -5.04
CA GLU A 134 -21.57 12.97 -5.37
C GLU A 134 -21.05 12.22 -4.15
N CYS A 135 -20.14 12.82 -3.38
CA CYS A 135 -19.64 12.25 -2.14
C CYS A 135 -20.75 12.03 -1.10
N ASP A 136 -21.59 13.04 -0.86
CA ASP A 136 -22.69 12.94 0.11
C ASP A 136 -23.73 11.91 -0.31
N GLU A 137 -24.03 11.84 -1.61
CA GLU A 137 -25.01 10.89 -2.15
C GLU A 137 -24.50 9.45 -2.09
N VAL A 138 -23.21 9.21 -2.36
CA VAL A 138 -22.56 7.90 -2.16
C VAL A 138 -22.72 7.45 -0.70
N ILE A 139 -22.40 8.32 0.26
CA ILE A 139 -22.53 8.03 1.70
C ILE A 139 -24.01 7.74 2.04
N ARG A 140 -24.95 8.56 1.55
CA ARG A 140 -26.38 8.39 1.83
C ARG A 140 -26.88 7.03 1.35
N LEU A 141 -26.51 6.63 0.14
CA LEU A 141 -26.92 5.36 -0.48
C LEU A 141 -26.27 4.13 0.17
N SER A 142 -25.08 4.28 0.77
CA SER A 142 -24.36 3.16 1.40
C SER A 142 -24.80 2.87 2.83
N ARG A 143 -25.25 3.87 3.61
CA ARG A 143 -25.55 3.73 5.06
C ARG A 143 -26.46 2.55 5.40
N GLY A 144 -27.48 2.26 4.58
CA GLY A 144 -28.41 1.15 4.82
C GLY A 144 -27.84 -0.25 4.52
N LYS A 145 -26.63 -0.34 3.94
CA LYS A 145 -25.99 -1.59 3.48
C LYS A 145 -24.71 -1.94 4.25
N MET A 146 -24.25 -1.07 5.16
CA MET A 146 -22.98 -1.22 5.86
C MET A 146 -22.98 -2.42 6.80
N LYS A 147 -21.89 -3.21 6.76
CA LYS A 147 -21.62 -4.35 7.66
C LYS A 147 -20.15 -4.34 8.07
N THR A 148 -19.77 -5.08 9.10
CA THR A 148 -18.35 -5.28 9.46
C THR A 148 -17.54 -5.70 8.22
N SER A 149 -16.43 -5.02 7.96
CA SER A 149 -15.59 -5.31 6.79
C SER A 149 -14.81 -6.60 6.95
N GLN A 150 -14.66 -7.34 5.85
CA GLN A 150 -13.83 -8.55 5.79
C GLN A 150 -12.49 -8.26 5.10
N VAL A 151 -11.54 -9.18 5.30
CA VAL A 151 -10.23 -9.25 4.65
C VAL A 151 -10.14 -10.55 3.86
N VAL A 152 -9.39 -10.54 2.76
CA VAL A 152 -9.15 -11.73 1.94
C VAL A 152 -8.26 -12.71 2.69
N ASP A 153 -8.69 -13.96 2.74
CA ASP A 153 -7.93 -15.07 3.32
C ASP A 153 -6.86 -15.56 2.32
N ARG A 154 -5.61 -15.61 2.75
CA ARG A 154 -4.47 -15.95 1.88
C ARG A 154 -4.40 -17.43 1.50
N GLU A 155 -4.95 -18.31 2.32
CA GLU A 155 -4.89 -19.76 2.08
C GLU A 155 -6.00 -20.21 1.14
N SER A 156 -7.23 -19.79 1.44
CA SER A 156 -8.44 -20.22 0.73
C SER A 156 -8.83 -19.30 -0.42
N GLY A 157 -8.40 -18.02 -0.40
CA GLY A 157 -8.93 -16.98 -1.28
C GLY A 157 -10.35 -16.53 -0.89
N GLY A 158 -10.87 -16.99 0.26
CA GLY A 158 -12.15 -16.56 0.82
C GLY A 158 -12.07 -15.20 1.51
N SER A 159 -13.07 -14.86 2.33
CA SER A 159 -13.09 -13.63 3.13
C SER A 159 -13.41 -13.95 4.59
N TYR A 160 -12.76 -13.25 5.51
CA TYR A 160 -12.95 -13.42 6.95
C TYR A 160 -12.91 -12.09 7.70
N GLU A 161 -13.57 -12.02 8.87
CA GLU A 161 -13.49 -10.87 9.76
C GLU A 161 -12.15 -10.90 10.52
N SER A 162 -11.43 -9.78 10.52
CA SER A 162 -10.06 -9.71 11.04
C SER A 162 -9.86 -8.47 11.90
N SER A 163 -9.09 -8.59 12.99
CA SER A 163 -8.68 -7.44 13.82
C SER A 163 -7.74 -6.47 13.10
N VAL A 164 -7.20 -6.89 11.95
CA VAL A 164 -6.31 -6.13 11.06
C VAL A 164 -7.04 -4.97 10.37
N ARG A 165 -8.38 -5.07 10.23
CA ARG A 165 -9.23 -4.04 9.64
C ARG A 165 -10.40 -3.74 10.56
N LYS A 166 -10.48 -2.50 11.02
CA LYS A 166 -11.56 -2.01 11.90
C LYS A 166 -12.40 -0.99 11.14
N SER A 167 -13.30 -1.49 10.28
CA SER A 167 -14.19 -0.67 9.47
C SER A 167 -15.52 -1.38 9.20
N GLU A 168 -16.50 -0.60 8.78
CA GLU A 168 -17.70 -1.11 8.12
C GLU A 168 -17.54 -0.94 6.60
N GLY A 169 -18.17 -1.82 5.83
CA GLY A 169 -18.10 -1.80 4.37
C GLY A 169 -19.39 -2.24 3.68
N SER A 170 -19.55 -1.78 2.45
CA SER A 170 -20.57 -2.23 1.49
C SER A 170 -20.00 -2.14 0.08
N HIS A 171 -20.74 -2.62 -0.92
CA HIS A 171 -20.41 -2.39 -2.32
C HIS A 171 -21.63 -1.89 -3.10
N PHE A 172 -21.38 -1.16 -4.18
CA PHE A 172 -22.35 -0.99 -5.26
C PHE A 172 -22.01 -1.96 -6.38
N GLU A 173 -23.03 -2.61 -6.93
CA GLU A 173 -22.85 -3.37 -8.17
C GLU A 173 -22.44 -2.44 -9.32
N ARG A 174 -21.79 -3.01 -10.34
CA ARG A 174 -21.39 -2.26 -11.53
C ARG A 174 -22.61 -1.61 -12.17
N GLY A 175 -22.55 -0.30 -12.37
CA GLY A 175 -23.65 0.48 -12.93
C GLY A 175 -24.98 0.35 -12.18
N GLU A 176 -24.97 0.05 -10.87
CA GLU A 176 -26.17 -0.15 -10.04
C GLU A 176 -27.19 1.01 -10.17
N ASN A 177 -26.68 2.23 -10.28
CA ASN A 177 -27.47 3.44 -10.49
C ASN A 177 -26.70 4.47 -11.33
N GLU A 178 -27.35 5.55 -11.72
CA GLU A 178 -26.77 6.56 -12.61
C GLU A 178 -25.56 7.29 -12.00
N LEU A 179 -25.54 7.49 -10.69
CA LEU A 179 -24.37 8.06 -10.00
C LEU A 179 -23.16 7.12 -10.11
N VAL A 180 -23.36 5.83 -9.83
CA VAL A 180 -22.33 4.80 -9.96
C VAL A 180 -21.83 4.71 -11.41
N ARG A 181 -22.72 4.67 -12.41
CA ARG A 181 -22.34 4.64 -13.83
C ARG A 181 -21.45 5.81 -14.22
N ARG A 182 -21.80 7.02 -13.77
CA ARG A 182 -21.06 8.24 -14.06
C ARG A 182 -19.66 8.23 -13.43
N ILE A 183 -19.56 7.85 -12.16
CA ILE A 183 -18.29 7.73 -11.45
C ILE A 183 -17.41 6.66 -12.10
N GLU A 184 -17.95 5.49 -12.43
CA GLU A 184 -17.21 4.42 -13.10
C GLU A 184 -16.73 4.83 -14.50
N ALA A 185 -17.54 5.56 -15.27
CA ALA A 185 -17.14 6.10 -16.56
C ALA A 185 -16.01 7.13 -16.43
N ARG A 186 -16.08 8.00 -15.41
CA ARG A 186 -15.01 8.97 -15.11
C ARG A 186 -13.71 8.28 -14.72
N LEU A 187 -13.78 7.26 -13.85
CA LEU A 187 -12.60 6.46 -13.47
C LEU A 187 -12.02 5.71 -14.67
N SER A 188 -12.88 5.12 -15.51
CA SER A 188 -12.48 4.45 -16.75
C SER A 188 -11.74 5.38 -17.69
N ALA A 189 -12.25 6.61 -17.87
CA ALA A 189 -11.58 7.63 -18.65
C ALA A 189 -10.25 8.04 -17.99
N LEU A 190 -10.22 8.32 -16.68
CA LEU A 190 -9.04 8.78 -15.92
C LEU A 190 -7.82 7.88 -16.10
N VAL A 191 -8.04 6.56 -16.07
CA VAL A 191 -6.96 5.56 -16.12
C VAL A 191 -6.93 4.82 -17.47
N ASP A 192 -7.65 5.28 -18.49
CA ASP A 192 -7.67 4.65 -19.82
C ASP A 192 -7.85 3.11 -19.76
N LEU A 193 -8.82 2.66 -18.96
CA LEU A 193 -9.19 1.25 -18.85
C LEU A 193 -10.71 1.09 -19.01
N PRO A 194 -11.20 0.10 -19.77
CA PRO A 194 -12.61 -0.23 -19.82
C PRO A 194 -13.22 -0.43 -18.43
N VAL A 195 -14.46 0.04 -18.23
CA VAL A 195 -15.21 -0.10 -16.96
C VAL A 195 -15.25 -1.54 -16.45
N ASN A 196 -15.33 -2.53 -17.36
CA ASN A 196 -15.39 -3.95 -16.99
C ASN A 196 -14.06 -4.50 -16.44
N ARG A 197 -12.96 -3.76 -16.50
CA ARG A 197 -11.69 -4.07 -15.82
C ARG A 197 -11.62 -3.48 -14.40
N GLY A 198 -12.73 -3.01 -13.86
CA GLY A 198 -12.82 -2.58 -12.48
C GLY A 198 -13.71 -3.49 -11.65
N GLU A 199 -13.28 -3.80 -10.42
CA GLU A 199 -14.14 -4.43 -9.42
C GLU A 199 -15.31 -3.50 -9.02
N PRO A 200 -16.41 -4.01 -8.45
CA PRO A 200 -17.48 -3.19 -7.87
C PRO A 200 -16.94 -2.10 -6.91
N LEU A 201 -17.60 -0.94 -6.86
CA LEU A 201 -17.16 0.15 -5.98
C LEU A 201 -17.37 -0.25 -4.52
N GLN A 202 -16.28 -0.34 -3.75
CA GLN A 202 -16.34 -0.66 -2.32
C GLN A 202 -16.39 0.62 -1.49
N ILE A 203 -17.40 0.76 -0.62
CA ILE A 203 -17.54 1.88 0.31
C ILE A 203 -17.13 1.41 1.68
N LEU A 204 -16.39 2.26 2.40
CA LEU A 204 -15.87 1.95 3.72
C LEU A 204 -16.04 3.12 4.66
N HIS A 205 -16.37 2.81 5.91
CA HIS A 205 -16.49 3.75 7.01
C HIS A 205 -15.57 3.37 8.17
N TYR A 206 -14.85 4.36 8.68
CA TYR A 206 -13.99 4.26 9.85
C TYR A 206 -14.42 5.33 10.85
N GLY A 207 -14.93 4.91 12.01
CA GLY A 207 -15.10 5.80 13.16
C GLY A 207 -13.78 6.08 13.88
N PRO A 208 -13.79 6.85 15.00
CA PRO A 208 -12.61 7.09 15.81
C PRO A 208 -11.89 5.79 16.21
N GLY A 209 -10.57 5.74 16.00
CA GLY A 209 -9.73 4.55 16.21
C GLY A 209 -9.83 3.48 15.12
N GLY A 210 -10.75 3.62 14.17
CA GLY A 210 -10.85 2.76 12.99
C GLY A 210 -9.60 2.90 12.11
N GLU A 211 -9.07 1.77 11.66
CA GLU A 211 -7.82 1.68 10.90
C GLU A 211 -7.83 0.47 9.96
N TYR A 212 -6.87 0.45 9.03
CA TYR A 212 -6.51 -0.75 8.28
C TYR A 212 -4.99 -0.87 8.24
N LYS A 213 -4.45 -1.95 8.81
CA LYS A 213 -3.00 -2.17 8.85
C LYS A 213 -2.40 -2.26 7.45
N ALA A 214 -1.07 -2.10 7.39
CA ALA A 214 -0.31 -2.16 6.15
C ALA A 214 -0.56 -3.46 5.39
N HIS A 215 -0.90 -3.35 4.10
CA HIS A 215 -1.20 -4.47 3.22
C HIS A 215 -0.90 -4.12 1.76
N GLN A 216 -0.92 -5.16 0.92
CA GLN A 216 -0.90 -5.03 -0.53
C GLN A 216 -2.32 -5.22 -1.05
N ASP A 217 -2.66 -4.47 -2.11
CA ASP A 217 -3.92 -4.69 -2.82
C ASP A 217 -3.84 -5.80 -3.85
N PHE A 218 -2.65 -6.05 -4.42
CA PHE A 218 -2.44 -7.19 -5.31
C PHE A 218 -2.51 -8.52 -4.57
N PHE A 219 -2.82 -9.56 -5.33
CA PHE A 219 -2.79 -10.93 -4.83
C PHE A 219 -1.36 -11.46 -4.89
N GLU A 220 -0.76 -11.83 -3.76
CA GLU A 220 0.61 -12.32 -3.70
C GLU A 220 0.73 -13.64 -4.49
N PRO A 221 1.54 -13.72 -5.57
CA PRO A 221 1.58 -14.91 -6.43
C PRO A 221 1.95 -16.21 -5.71
N LYS A 222 2.65 -16.11 -4.58
CA LYS A 222 3.06 -17.27 -3.76
C LYS A 222 1.94 -17.80 -2.86
N ASP A 223 0.91 -17.01 -2.60
CA ASP A 223 -0.19 -17.41 -1.73
C ASP A 223 -1.14 -18.37 -2.48
N PRO A 224 -1.50 -19.54 -1.91
CA PRO A 224 -2.37 -20.51 -2.58
C PRO A 224 -3.74 -19.95 -3.00
N GLY A 225 -4.32 -19.07 -2.17
CA GLY A 225 -5.60 -18.42 -2.44
C GLY A 225 -5.57 -17.48 -3.65
N SER A 226 -4.39 -16.96 -4.02
CA SER A 226 -4.25 -16.04 -5.15
C SER A 226 -4.69 -16.65 -6.47
N ALA A 227 -4.43 -17.95 -6.69
CA ALA A 227 -4.84 -18.63 -7.92
C ALA A 227 -6.37 -18.64 -8.11
N VAL A 228 -7.12 -18.69 -7.00
CA VAL A 228 -8.60 -18.60 -7.00
C VAL A 228 -9.03 -17.18 -7.34
N LEU A 229 -8.46 -16.18 -6.64
CA LEU A 229 -8.80 -14.77 -6.79
C LEU A 229 -8.44 -14.20 -8.17
N THR A 230 -7.37 -14.71 -8.80
CA THR A 230 -6.92 -14.26 -10.12
C THR A 230 -7.66 -14.92 -11.28
N ARG A 231 -8.51 -15.92 -11.01
CA ARG A 231 -9.25 -16.65 -12.05
C ARG A 231 -10.13 -15.71 -12.87
N VAL A 232 -10.83 -14.78 -12.20
CA VAL A 232 -11.68 -13.76 -12.81
C VAL A 232 -10.97 -12.41 -12.71
N GLY A 233 -10.73 -11.74 -13.84
CA GLY A 233 -10.05 -10.45 -13.90
C GLY A 233 -8.51 -10.46 -13.77
N GLY A 234 -7.86 -11.59 -13.51
CA GLY A 234 -6.39 -11.65 -13.45
C GLY A 234 -5.80 -11.04 -12.19
N GLN A 235 -4.67 -10.34 -12.31
CA GLN A 235 -4.06 -9.61 -11.18
C GLN A 235 -4.73 -8.24 -10.97
N ARG A 236 -4.75 -7.72 -9.73
CA ARG A 236 -5.08 -6.32 -9.50
C ARG A 236 -3.85 -5.51 -9.91
N ILE A 237 -4.05 -4.38 -10.59
CA ILE A 237 -2.92 -3.64 -11.20
C ILE A 237 -2.76 -2.22 -10.65
N GLY A 238 -3.81 -1.72 -10.02
CA GLY A 238 -3.82 -0.40 -9.40
C GLY A 238 -5.11 -0.18 -8.61
N THR A 239 -5.10 0.87 -7.81
CA THR A 239 -6.20 1.21 -6.90
C THR A 239 -6.45 2.71 -6.93
N VAL A 240 -7.72 3.08 -6.98
CA VAL A 240 -8.17 4.46 -6.75
C VAL A 240 -8.92 4.50 -5.42
N VAL A 241 -8.36 5.17 -4.42
CA VAL A 241 -9.03 5.44 -3.14
C VAL A 241 -9.56 6.88 -3.18
N MET A 242 -10.88 7.03 -3.19
CA MET A 242 -11.58 8.32 -3.21
C MET A 242 -12.07 8.66 -1.81
N TYR A 243 -11.81 9.89 -1.36
CA TYR A 243 -12.23 10.39 -0.05
C TYR A 243 -13.59 11.07 -0.17
N LEU A 244 -14.57 10.60 0.61
CA LEU A 244 -15.95 11.05 0.54
C LEU A 244 -16.28 12.15 1.57
N ASN A 245 -15.38 12.39 2.52
CA ASN A 245 -15.45 13.49 3.47
C ASN A 245 -14.05 13.95 3.89
N ASP A 246 -13.96 15.15 4.46
CA ASP A 246 -12.76 15.62 5.14
C ASP A 246 -12.63 14.92 6.50
N VAL A 247 -11.41 14.49 6.84
CA VAL A 247 -11.12 13.98 8.19
C VAL A 247 -10.32 15.04 8.96
N PRO A 248 -10.86 15.56 10.08
CA PRO A 248 -10.19 16.61 10.85
C PRO A 248 -8.81 16.23 11.39
N GLU A 249 -8.59 14.96 11.78
CA GLU A 249 -7.32 14.48 12.30
C GLU A 249 -7.16 12.96 12.15
N GLY A 250 -5.98 12.52 11.68
CA GLY A 250 -5.69 11.12 11.36
C GLY A 250 -6.32 10.68 10.04
N GLY A 251 -6.50 9.36 9.86
CA GLY A 251 -7.20 8.81 8.70
C GLY A 251 -6.43 8.88 7.37
N GLU A 252 -5.13 9.18 7.38
CA GLU A 252 -4.32 9.19 6.16
C GLU A 252 -4.30 7.82 5.44
N THR A 253 -4.10 7.84 4.12
CA THR A 253 -3.61 6.67 3.40
C THR A 253 -2.08 6.76 3.35
N ALA A 254 -1.40 5.96 4.17
CA ALA A 254 0.05 6.01 4.36
C ALA A 254 0.74 4.90 3.56
N PHE A 255 1.87 5.23 2.94
CA PHE A 255 2.78 4.34 2.23
C PHE A 255 4.11 4.32 3.00
N PRO A 256 4.25 3.46 4.03
CA PRO A 256 5.32 3.55 5.02
C PRO A 256 6.72 3.36 4.42
N ASP A 257 6.87 2.47 3.44
CA ASP A 257 8.18 2.11 2.86
C ASP A 257 8.81 3.26 2.06
N ILE A 258 8.01 4.24 1.65
CA ILE A 258 8.44 5.42 0.89
C ILE A 258 8.24 6.74 1.64
N GLY A 259 7.74 6.69 2.88
CA GLY A 259 7.52 7.88 3.71
C GLY A 259 6.49 8.87 3.13
N PHE A 260 5.49 8.38 2.38
CA PHE A 260 4.44 9.20 1.76
C PHE A 260 3.09 8.97 2.44
N SER A 261 2.28 10.02 2.58
CA SER A 261 0.91 9.91 3.08
C SER A 261 -0.01 10.88 2.34
N ALA A 262 -1.18 10.38 1.92
CA ALA A 262 -2.26 11.20 1.38
C ALA A 262 -3.28 11.50 2.49
N LYS A 263 -3.56 12.79 2.69
CA LYS A 263 -4.60 13.23 3.63
C LYS A 263 -5.99 13.12 2.98
N PRO A 264 -7.01 12.67 3.73
CA PRO A 264 -8.37 12.55 3.23
C PRO A 264 -9.04 13.94 3.12
N ILE A 265 -9.12 14.43 1.88
CA ILE A 265 -9.82 15.68 1.55
C ILE A 265 -11.02 15.31 0.70
N LYS A 266 -12.22 15.80 1.04
CA LYS A 266 -13.47 15.47 0.34
C LYS A 266 -13.32 15.71 -1.17
N GLY A 267 -13.79 14.74 -1.95
CA GLY A 267 -13.76 14.77 -3.42
C GLY A 267 -12.39 14.54 -4.06
N SER A 268 -11.33 14.40 -3.27
CA SER A 268 -10.00 14.00 -3.75
C SER A 268 -9.82 12.49 -3.75
N ALA A 269 -8.76 12.03 -4.41
CA ALA A 269 -8.37 10.63 -4.44
C ALA A 269 -6.86 10.46 -4.43
N VAL A 270 -6.41 9.31 -3.94
CA VAL A 270 -5.07 8.79 -4.20
C VAL A 270 -5.18 7.62 -5.18
N TYR A 271 -4.43 7.71 -6.26
CA TYR A 271 -4.27 6.68 -7.27
C TYR A 271 -2.87 6.09 -7.17
N PHE A 272 -2.75 4.77 -7.21
CA PHE A 272 -1.45 4.11 -7.25
C PHE A 272 -1.51 2.82 -8.05
N GLU A 273 -0.40 2.49 -8.70
CA GLU A 273 -0.21 1.29 -9.51
C GLU A 273 0.92 0.45 -8.95
N TYR A 274 0.79 -0.86 -9.09
CA TYR A 274 1.74 -1.81 -8.53
C TYR A 274 2.03 -2.95 -9.48
N GLN A 275 1.68 -2.84 -10.77
CA GLN A 275 2.15 -3.76 -11.80
C GLN A 275 2.77 -3.00 -12.97
N ASN A 276 3.99 -3.36 -13.38
CA ASN A 276 4.62 -2.77 -14.57
C ASN A 276 4.27 -3.55 -15.85
N ALA A 277 4.78 -3.09 -17.00
CA ALA A 277 4.49 -3.68 -18.31
C ALA A 277 5.03 -5.12 -18.45
N ASP A 278 6.04 -5.48 -17.67
CA ASP A 278 6.62 -6.83 -17.61
C ASP A 278 5.87 -7.77 -16.64
N GLY A 279 4.77 -7.28 -16.03
CA GLY A 279 3.96 -8.04 -15.08
C GLY A 279 4.55 -8.13 -13.67
N GLN A 280 5.67 -7.45 -13.41
CA GLN A 280 6.30 -7.42 -12.08
C GLN A 280 5.45 -6.59 -11.11
N LEU A 281 5.54 -6.90 -9.82
CA LEU A 281 4.80 -6.23 -8.76
C LEU A 281 5.68 -5.25 -7.98
N ASP A 282 5.15 -4.06 -7.66
CA ASP A 282 5.83 -3.07 -6.82
C ASP A 282 5.44 -3.23 -5.35
N TYR A 283 6.30 -3.85 -4.57
CA TYR A 283 6.08 -4.04 -3.14
C TYR A 283 6.14 -2.73 -2.35
N ARG A 284 6.71 -1.65 -2.91
CA ARG A 284 6.76 -0.33 -2.25
C ARG A 284 5.40 0.36 -2.18
N CYS A 285 4.39 -0.16 -2.89
CA CYS A 285 3.00 0.27 -2.79
C CYS A 285 2.28 -0.33 -1.56
N LEU A 286 3.01 -0.95 -0.64
CA LEU A 286 2.51 -1.30 0.69
C LEU A 286 1.86 -0.05 1.31
N HIS A 287 0.60 -0.17 1.73
CA HIS A 287 -0.14 0.98 2.24
C HIS A 287 -1.08 0.61 3.37
N ALA A 288 -1.43 1.60 4.19
CA ALA A 288 -2.27 1.49 5.36
C ALA A 288 -3.29 2.62 5.45
N GLY A 289 -4.44 2.34 6.06
CA GLY A 289 -5.36 3.37 6.54
C GLY A 289 -5.01 3.71 7.99
N MET A 290 -4.40 4.88 8.21
CA MET A 290 -4.01 5.33 9.55
C MET A 290 -5.25 5.51 10.45
N PRO A 291 -5.11 5.33 11.78
CA PRO A 291 -6.22 5.52 12.70
C PRO A 291 -6.88 6.89 12.54
N VAL A 292 -8.21 6.92 12.51
CA VAL A 292 -8.96 8.18 12.63
C VAL A 292 -8.85 8.68 14.07
N ILE A 293 -8.32 9.89 14.26
CA ILE A 293 -8.16 10.48 15.60
C ILE A 293 -9.38 11.33 15.96
N ARG A 294 -9.86 12.15 15.02
CA ARG A 294 -11.05 13.00 15.21
C ARG A 294 -11.96 12.97 13.98
N GLY A 295 -13.27 12.87 14.22
CA GLY A 295 -14.29 12.76 13.19
C GLY A 295 -14.51 11.32 12.75
N ASP A 296 -14.87 11.14 11.49
CA ASP A 296 -14.99 9.84 10.83
C ASP A 296 -14.44 9.91 9.40
N LYS A 297 -14.11 8.77 8.81
CA LYS A 297 -13.58 8.66 7.45
C LYS A 297 -14.48 7.79 6.59
N TRP A 298 -14.94 8.34 5.48
CA TRP A 298 -15.63 7.63 4.41
C TRP A 298 -14.75 7.59 3.17
N ILE A 299 -14.55 6.39 2.63
CA ILE A 299 -13.85 6.22 1.34
C ILE A 299 -14.65 5.33 0.40
N MET A 300 -14.42 5.53 -0.88
CA MET A 300 -14.84 4.64 -1.95
C MET A 300 -13.61 4.15 -2.69
N THR A 301 -13.50 2.85 -2.89
CA THR A 301 -12.32 2.21 -3.49
C THR A 301 -12.71 1.53 -4.79
N LYS A 302 -11.88 1.72 -5.81
CA LYS A 302 -11.95 1.00 -7.08
C LYS A 302 -10.65 0.25 -7.29
N TRP A 303 -10.71 -1.08 -7.30
CA TRP A 303 -9.58 -1.93 -7.72
C TRP A 303 -9.64 -2.17 -9.22
N LEU A 304 -8.50 -2.00 -9.87
CA LEU A 304 -8.31 -2.19 -11.30
C LEU A 304 -7.73 -3.57 -11.58
N ARG A 305 -8.20 -4.22 -12.64
CA ARG A 305 -7.91 -5.61 -12.99
C ARG A 305 -7.17 -5.69 -14.31
N GLU A 306 -6.29 -6.68 -14.43
CA GLU A 306 -5.53 -6.98 -15.65
C GLU A 306 -6.45 -7.36 -16.82
N ARG A 307 -7.55 -8.07 -16.54
CA ARG A 307 -8.50 -8.59 -17.51
C ARG A 307 -9.93 -8.19 -17.13
N PRO A 308 -10.92 -8.36 -18.04
CA PRO A 308 -12.32 -8.17 -17.69
C PRO A 308 -12.70 -8.95 -16.43
N TYR A 309 -13.36 -8.25 -15.52
CA TYR A 309 -13.89 -8.76 -14.27
C TYR A 309 -15.40 -8.87 -14.40
N GLU A 310 -15.85 -10.06 -14.74
CA GLU A 310 -17.26 -10.38 -14.92
C GLU A 310 -17.54 -11.50 -13.93
N GLN A 311 -18.24 -11.16 -12.85
CA GLN A 311 -18.76 -12.12 -11.88
C GLN A 311 -20.15 -12.57 -12.30
#